data_AF-A0A7S2F1J9-F1
#
_entry.id   AF-A0A7S2F1J9-F1
#
_cell.length_a   1.000
_cell.length_b   1.000
_cell.length_c   1.000
_cell.angle_alpha   90.00
_cell.angle_beta   90.00
_cell.angle_gamma   90.00
#
_symmetry.space_group_name_H-M   'P 1'
#
loop_
_entity.id
_entity.type
_entity.pdbx_description
1 polymer ?
#
loop_
_entity_poly.entity_id
_entity_poly.type
_entity_poly.pdbx_seq_one_letter_code
_entity_poly.pdbx_strand_id
1 'polypeptide(L)'
;CETWESGSPNNFPHQQWDELNHYPGATWYSLPEAGHCPEGVSPSGEGSCVYSYEYMGEITIDQLEGLSDFRKFADEGGREYDPKLDTGIHMSFWKGMKDRRLCEWRVQQASRLFSEKYPWMEDLPEPRCDFNKYKFYPGRTV
;
A
#
# COMPACT_ATOMS: atom_id res chain seq x y z
N CYS A 1 -9.63 16.58 -11.39
CA CYS A 1 -10.12 17.88 -10.90
C CYS A 1 -8.89 18.73 -10.59
N GLU A 2 -8.70 19.90 -11.20
CA GLU A 2 -7.51 20.73 -10.91
C GLU A 2 -7.90 22.20 -10.76
N THR A 3 -7.90 22.69 -9.51
CA THR A 3 -7.68 24.10 -9.13
C THR A 3 -6.83 24.09 -7.86
N TRP A 4 -5.50 24.19 -7.99
CA TRP A 4 -4.55 24.23 -6.88
C TRP A 4 -4.49 25.61 -6.22
N GLU A 5 -4.33 25.64 -4.89
CA GLU A 5 -4.17 26.86 -4.09
C GLU A 5 -3.05 26.68 -3.06
N SER A 6 -2.42 27.79 -2.64
CA SER A 6 -1.37 27.80 -1.59
C SER A 6 -1.94 28.20 -0.22
N GLY A 7 -1.68 27.42 0.84
CA GLY A 7 -2.00 27.81 2.23
C GLY A 7 -2.16 26.61 3.18
N SER A 8 -1.61 26.73 4.41
CA SER A 8 -1.35 25.67 5.43
C SER A 8 -2.54 25.40 6.40
N PRO A 9 -2.56 24.24 7.11
CA PRO A 9 -3.74 23.64 7.73
C PRO A 9 -3.89 23.97 9.22
N ASN A 10 -5.13 24.09 9.69
CA ASN A 10 -5.41 24.11 11.12
C ASN A 10 -5.68 22.67 11.63
N ASN A 11 -4.60 22.08 12.17
CA ASN A 11 -4.51 20.99 13.16
C ASN A 11 -4.65 19.50 12.75
N PHE A 12 -3.65 18.73 13.24
CA PHE A 12 -3.45 17.26 13.32
C PHE A 12 -2.67 16.54 12.19
N PRO A 13 -1.77 15.58 12.51
CA PRO A 13 -0.67 15.67 13.48
C PRO A 13 0.67 15.29 12.82
N HIS A 14 1.10 15.93 11.73
CA HIS A 14 2.44 15.71 11.19
C HIS A 14 3.11 17.06 10.85
N GLN A 15 3.67 17.74 11.86
CA GLN A 15 4.44 19.00 11.72
C GLN A 15 5.71 18.88 10.85
N GLN A 16 5.94 17.74 10.18
CA GLN A 16 7.06 17.54 9.26
C GLN A 16 6.68 17.75 7.78
N TRP A 17 5.41 18.05 7.48
CA TRP A 17 4.88 18.18 6.12
C TRP A 17 4.44 19.61 5.78
N ASP A 18 4.87 20.60 6.57
CA ASP A 18 4.47 22.02 6.48
C ASP A 18 4.85 22.72 5.15
N GLU A 19 5.48 22.00 4.21
CA GLU A 19 5.97 22.55 2.94
C GLU A 19 5.66 21.66 1.71
N LEU A 20 4.84 20.60 1.83
CA LEU A 20 4.61 19.69 0.71
C LEU A 20 3.25 19.88 0.02
N ASN A 21 3.31 19.86 -1.31
CA ASN A 21 2.18 19.95 -2.23
C ASN A 21 1.06 18.99 -1.83
N HIS A 22 -0.19 19.48 -1.74
CA HIS A 22 -1.39 18.65 -1.62
C HIS A 22 -2.26 18.82 -2.85
N TYR A 23 -3.04 17.79 -3.21
CA TYR A 23 -4.03 17.95 -4.27
C TYR A 23 -5.29 18.60 -3.71
N PRO A 24 -5.90 19.55 -4.43
CA PRO A 24 -7.27 20.00 -4.18
C PRO A 24 -8.22 18.81 -4.29
N GLY A 25 -8.79 18.39 -3.17
CA GLY A 25 -9.62 17.19 -3.08
C GLY A 25 -8.86 15.87 -2.88
N ALA A 26 -7.54 15.89 -2.66
CA ALA A 26 -6.89 14.71 -2.08
C ALA A 26 -7.33 14.54 -0.63
N THR A 27 -7.94 13.40 -0.35
CA THR A 27 -8.16 12.95 1.01
C THR A 27 -6.93 12.18 1.47
N TRP A 28 -6.16 12.79 2.35
CA TRP A 28 -5.11 12.09 3.09
C TRP A 28 -5.77 11.33 4.23
N TYR A 29 -5.72 10.00 4.19
CA TYR A 29 -6.25 9.17 5.26
C TYR A 29 -5.16 8.94 6.31
N SER A 30 -5.11 9.79 7.31
CA SER A 30 -4.70 9.34 8.64
C SER A 30 -5.96 8.69 9.22
N LEU A 31 -5.88 7.43 9.62
CA LEU A 31 -6.99 6.74 10.28
C LEU A 31 -6.70 6.69 11.79
N PRO A 32 -6.84 7.80 12.53
CA PRO A 32 -6.84 7.73 13.97
C PRO A 32 -7.99 6.83 14.42
N GLU A 33 -7.80 6.12 15.54
CA GLU A 33 -8.88 5.32 16.15
C GLU A 33 -10.13 6.18 16.41
N ALA A 34 -9.94 7.48 16.66
CA ALA A 34 -10.99 8.49 16.63
C ALA A 34 -11.32 8.91 15.18
N GLY A 35 -12.59 8.75 14.76
CA GLY A 35 -13.04 9.10 13.41
C GLY A 35 -13.58 7.93 12.60
N HIS A 36 -13.40 6.69 13.08
CA HIS A 36 -14.08 5.53 12.49
C HIS A 36 -15.57 5.54 12.83
N CYS A 37 -16.41 5.51 11.81
CA CYS A 37 -17.85 5.38 11.97
C CYS A 37 -18.22 3.96 12.44
N PRO A 38 -19.24 3.81 13.31
CA PRO A 38 -19.78 2.50 13.62
C PRO A 38 -20.27 1.76 12.36
N GLU A 39 -20.29 0.44 12.41
CA GLU A 39 -20.73 -0.39 11.30
C GLU A 39 -22.15 -0.02 10.84
N GLY A 40 -22.33 0.17 9.53
CA GLY A 40 -23.61 0.58 8.93
C GLY A 40 -23.92 2.08 9.05
N VAL A 41 -23.02 2.90 9.60
CA VAL A 41 -23.20 4.36 9.69
C VAL A 41 -22.40 5.05 8.59
N SER A 42 -23.09 5.81 7.75
CA SER A 42 -22.45 6.63 6.72
C SER A 42 -21.60 7.75 7.35
N PRO A 43 -20.40 8.04 6.81
CA PRO A 43 -19.57 9.14 7.27
C PRO A 43 -20.30 10.47 7.33
N SER A 44 -20.35 11.07 8.52
CA SER A 44 -20.97 12.39 8.74
C SER A 44 -19.99 13.55 8.51
N GLY A 45 -18.68 13.28 8.58
CA GLY A 45 -17.62 14.29 8.54
C GLY A 45 -17.34 14.94 9.90
N GLU A 46 -18.02 14.52 10.96
CA GLU A 46 -17.70 14.90 12.33
C GLU A 46 -16.40 14.21 12.78
N GLY A 47 -15.61 14.81 13.67
CA GLY A 47 -14.33 14.23 14.11
C GLY A 47 -14.42 12.83 14.73
N SER A 48 -15.62 12.38 15.12
CA SER A 48 -15.90 11.04 15.62
C SER A 48 -16.35 10.04 14.52
N CYS A 49 -16.74 10.50 13.33
CA CYS A 49 -17.24 9.69 12.22
C CYS A 49 -16.92 10.35 10.86
N VAL A 50 -15.70 10.13 10.40
CA VAL A 50 -15.10 10.67 9.17
C VAL A 50 -14.99 9.59 8.09
N TYR A 51 -14.80 8.33 8.47
CA TYR A 51 -14.61 7.24 7.52
C TYR A 51 -15.25 5.93 8.00
N SER A 52 -15.60 5.08 7.06
CA SER A 52 -15.95 3.67 7.29
C SER A 52 -15.18 2.83 6.29
N TYR A 53 -14.79 1.62 6.66
CA TYR A 53 -14.21 0.65 5.73
C TYR A 53 -14.82 -0.72 5.99
N GLU A 54 -14.81 -1.56 4.98
CA GLU A 54 -15.16 -2.97 5.10
C GLU A 54 -13.91 -3.81 4.92
N TYR A 55 -13.73 -4.80 5.78
CA TYR A 55 -12.58 -5.69 5.67
C TYR A 55 -12.80 -6.69 4.54
N MET A 56 -11.98 -6.57 3.50
CA MET A 56 -12.05 -7.39 2.28
C MET A 56 -10.99 -8.52 2.28
N GLY A 57 -10.62 -9.06 3.44
CA GLY A 57 -9.64 -10.16 3.49
C GLY A 57 -8.20 -9.73 3.21
N GLU A 58 -7.28 -10.68 3.38
CA GLU A 58 -5.84 -10.44 3.22
C GLU A 58 -5.11 -11.71 2.81
N ILE A 59 -3.96 -11.54 2.16
CA ILE A 59 -2.94 -12.59 2.01
C ILE A 59 -1.65 -12.08 2.63
N THR A 60 -0.88 -12.97 3.26
CA THR A 60 0.41 -12.60 3.84
C THR A 60 1.54 -12.82 2.83
N ILE A 61 2.66 -12.15 3.03
CA ILE A 61 3.87 -12.38 2.22
C ILE A 61 4.35 -13.83 2.38
N ASP A 62 4.34 -14.38 3.59
CA ASP A 62 4.65 -15.79 3.85
C ASP A 62 3.78 -16.73 2.99
N GLN A 63 2.47 -16.46 2.89
CA GLN A 63 1.57 -17.25 2.04
C GLN A 63 1.94 -17.15 0.55
N LEU A 64 2.35 -15.97 0.11
CA LEU A 64 2.77 -15.70 -1.27
C LEU A 64 4.10 -16.39 -1.61
N GLU A 65 5.00 -16.50 -0.63
CA GLU A 65 6.30 -17.14 -0.76
C GLU A 65 6.26 -18.66 -0.51
N GLY A 66 5.15 -19.16 0.02
CA GLY A 66 4.99 -20.56 0.41
C GLY A 66 5.69 -20.91 1.72
N LEU A 67 5.91 -19.94 2.61
CA LEU A 67 6.47 -20.13 3.94
C LEU A 67 5.36 -20.38 4.95
N SER A 68 5.55 -21.40 5.80
CA SER A 68 4.68 -21.66 6.95
C SER A 68 5.20 -21.06 8.25
N ASP A 69 6.51 -20.82 8.31
CA ASP A 69 7.20 -20.24 9.46
C ASP A 69 8.44 -19.49 8.95
N PHE A 70 8.33 -18.16 8.89
CA PHE A 70 9.42 -17.28 8.49
C PHE A 70 10.65 -17.42 9.40
N ARG A 71 10.43 -17.61 10.70
CA ARG A 71 11.51 -17.71 11.68
C ARG A 71 12.33 -18.97 11.48
N LYS A 72 11.65 -20.10 11.24
CA LYS A 72 12.32 -21.35 10.87
C LYS A 72 13.12 -21.21 9.57
N PHE A 73 12.54 -20.57 8.55
CA PHE A 73 13.25 -20.29 7.29
C PHE A 73 14.54 -19.50 7.53
N ALA A 74 14.48 -18.46 8.35
CA ALA A 74 15.64 -17.64 8.70
C ALA A 74 16.68 -18.43 9.53
N ASP A 75 16.24 -19.22 10.51
CA ASP A 75 17.11 -20.05 11.38
C ASP A 75 17.85 -21.14 10.57
N GLU A 76 17.26 -21.64 9.49
CA GLU A 76 17.87 -22.56 8.52
C GLU A 76 18.81 -21.86 7.51
N GLY A 77 19.07 -20.56 7.70
CA GLY A 77 19.96 -19.76 6.85
C GLY A 77 19.28 -19.19 5.60
N GLY A 78 17.96 -19.24 5.52
CA GLY A 78 17.19 -18.61 4.46
C GLY A 78 17.30 -17.08 4.49
N ARG A 79 17.21 -16.47 3.31
CA ARG A 79 17.12 -15.02 3.13
C ARG A 79 16.19 -14.72 1.97
N GLU A 80 15.20 -13.86 2.16
CA GLU A 80 14.23 -13.54 1.10
C GLU A 80 14.91 -12.92 -0.13
N TYR A 81 15.92 -12.07 0.10
CA TYR A 81 16.65 -11.39 -0.97
C TYR A 81 18.09 -11.03 -0.58
N ASP A 82 19.04 -11.34 -1.46
CA ASP A 82 20.41 -10.84 -1.41
C ASP A 82 20.67 -9.89 -2.61
N PRO A 83 20.94 -8.60 -2.37
CA PRO A 83 21.17 -7.63 -3.45
C PRO A 83 22.36 -7.94 -4.37
N LYS A 84 23.36 -8.70 -3.91
CA LYS A 84 24.53 -9.06 -4.73
C LYS A 84 24.21 -10.17 -5.72
N LEU A 85 23.30 -11.07 -5.34
CA LEU A 85 22.88 -12.20 -6.16
C LEU A 85 21.59 -11.91 -6.94
N ASP A 86 20.88 -10.83 -6.59
CA ASP A 86 19.57 -10.47 -7.11
C ASP A 86 18.56 -11.62 -7.01
N THR A 87 18.61 -12.36 -5.89
CA THR A 87 17.75 -13.51 -5.56
C THR A 87 17.83 -13.79 -4.06
N GLY A 88 16.89 -14.58 -3.54
CA GLY A 88 16.96 -15.10 -2.17
C GLY A 88 17.95 -16.26 -2.01
N ILE A 89 18.23 -16.60 -0.75
CA ILE A 89 18.92 -17.80 -0.30
C ILE A 89 17.86 -18.77 0.19
N HIS A 90 17.86 -19.99 -0.33
CA HIS A 90 16.80 -21.00 -0.13
C HIS A 90 15.40 -20.60 -0.62
N MET A 91 15.27 -19.49 -1.36
CA MET A 91 14.06 -19.11 -2.11
C MET A 91 14.42 -18.33 -3.38
N SER A 92 13.47 -18.25 -4.32
CA SER A 92 13.65 -17.55 -5.60
C SER A 92 12.55 -16.55 -5.93
N PHE A 93 11.58 -16.36 -5.04
CA PHE A 93 10.40 -15.52 -5.29
C PHE A 93 10.78 -14.07 -5.64
N TRP A 94 11.72 -13.46 -4.90
CA TRP A 94 12.19 -12.09 -5.13
C TRP A 94 13.31 -11.95 -6.16
N LYS A 95 13.65 -13.01 -6.91
CA LYS A 95 14.72 -12.97 -7.93
C LYS A 95 14.46 -11.93 -9.02
N GLY A 96 15.43 -11.10 -9.36
CA GLY A 96 15.25 -10.10 -10.41
C GLY A 96 14.32 -8.97 -9.96
N MET A 97 14.71 -8.28 -8.88
CA MET A 97 13.89 -7.25 -8.24
C MET A 97 13.54 -6.09 -9.19
N LYS A 98 14.41 -5.80 -10.15
CA LYS A 98 14.21 -4.74 -11.15
C LYS A 98 13.71 -5.26 -12.50
N ASP A 99 13.49 -6.56 -12.64
CA ASP A 99 12.96 -7.12 -13.86
C ASP A 99 11.44 -6.88 -13.91
N ARG A 100 11.01 -6.05 -14.87
CA ARG A 100 9.61 -5.68 -15.05
C ARG A 100 8.68 -6.89 -15.19
N ARG A 101 9.09 -7.92 -15.92
CA ARG A 101 8.27 -9.12 -16.15
C ARG A 101 8.13 -9.94 -14.87
N LEU A 102 9.19 -10.02 -14.08
CA LEU A 102 9.15 -10.72 -12.80
C LEU A 102 8.32 -9.95 -11.76
N CYS A 103 8.36 -8.62 -11.77
CA CYS A 103 7.47 -7.81 -10.94
C CYS A 103 6.00 -7.99 -11.32
N GLU A 104 5.69 -7.96 -12.62
CA GLU A 104 4.34 -8.23 -13.13
C GLU A 104 3.86 -9.64 -12.74
N TRP A 105 4.73 -10.64 -12.87
CA TRP A 105 4.44 -12.01 -12.43
C TRP A 105 4.14 -12.10 -10.93
N ARG A 106 4.84 -11.37 -10.06
CA ARG A 106 4.57 -11.35 -8.60
C ARG A 106 3.20 -10.77 -8.28
N VAL A 107 2.82 -9.67 -8.94
CA VAL A 107 1.49 -9.08 -8.80
C VAL A 107 0.42 -10.09 -9.22
N GLN A 108 0.63 -10.81 -10.32
CA GLN A 108 -0.27 -11.88 -10.75
C GLN A 108 -0.34 -13.04 -9.75
N GLN A 109 0.77 -13.41 -9.08
CA GLN A 109 0.74 -14.43 -8.03
C GLN A 109 -0.07 -13.98 -6.81
N ALA A 110 0.07 -12.72 -6.40
CA ALA A 110 -0.71 -12.14 -5.31
C ALA A 110 -2.21 -12.13 -5.66
N SER A 111 -2.56 -11.64 -6.85
CA SER A 111 -3.94 -11.66 -7.35
C SER A 111 -4.51 -13.08 -7.39
N ARG A 112 -3.78 -14.04 -7.98
CA ARG A 112 -4.18 -15.46 -8.04
C ARG A 112 -4.43 -16.03 -6.65
N LEU A 113 -3.49 -15.86 -5.72
CA LEU A 113 -3.59 -16.40 -4.38
C LEU A 113 -4.79 -15.79 -3.61
N PHE A 114 -5.02 -14.49 -3.79
CA PHE A 114 -6.16 -13.81 -3.20
C PHE A 114 -7.49 -14.33 -3.75
N SER A 115 -7.63 -14.45 -5.09
CA SER A 115 -8.83 -15.01 -5.72
C SER A 115 -9.08 -16.47 -5.34
N GLU A 116 -8.03 -17.26 -5.14
CA GLU A 116 -8.14 -18.64 -4.63
C GLU A 116 -8.62 -18.69 -3.17
N LYS A 117 -8.14 -17.76 -2.33
CA LYS A 117 -8.50 -17.69 -0.90
C LYS A 117 -9.90 -17.09 -0.67
N TYR A 118 -10.32 -16.16 -1.51
CA TYR A 118 -11.59 -15.42 -1.41
C TYR A 118 -12.38 -15.43 -2.73
N PRO A 119 -12.82 -16.60 -3.24
CA PRO A 119 -13.45 -16.73 -4.56
C PRO A 119 -14.82 -16.04 -4.68
N TRP A 120 -15.44 -15.64 -3.57
CA TRP A 120 -16.71 -14.91 -3.54
C TRP A 120 -16.54 -13.39 -3.53
N MET A 121 -15.30 -12.90 -3.47
CA MET A 121 -15.04 -11.47 -3.40
C MET A 121 -14.98 -10.86 -4.80
N GLU A 122 -15.55 -9.67 -4.94
CA GLU A 122 -15.50 -8.91 -6.19
C GLU A 122 -14.09 -8.35 -6.41
N ASP A 123 -13.57 -8.50 -7.64
CA ASP A 123 -12.32 -7.87 -8.06
C ASP A 123 -12.61 -6.40 -8.41
N LEU A 124 -12.17 -5.50 -7.54
CA LEU A 124 -12.36 -4.07 -7.73
C LEU A 124 -11.35 -3.53 -8.76
N PRO A 125 -11.75 -2.57 -9.60
CA PRO A 125 -10.84 -2.01 -10.60
C PRO A 125 -9.63 -1.38 -9.92
N GLU A 126 -8.44 -1.61 -10.48
CA GLU A 126 -7.23 -0.95 -10.04
C GLU A 126 -7.44 0.58 -10.01
N PRO A 127 -7.08 1.26 -8.90
CA PRO A 127 -7.20 2.70 -8.85
C PRO A 127 -6.31 3.32 -9.93
N ARG A 128 -6.83 4.33 -10.61
CA ARG A 128 -6.06 5.04 -11.64
C ARG A 128 -4.82 5.68 -11.02
N CYS A 129 -3.64 5.27 -11.47
CA CYS A 129 -2.39 5.95 -11.10
C CYS A 129 -2.29 7.30 -11.82
N ASP A 130 -2.67 8.38 -11.13
CA ASP A 130 -2.56 9.76 -11.59
C ASP A 130 -1.43 10.55 -10.89
N PHE A 131 -0.58 9.84 -10.14
CA PHE A 131 0.57 10.40 -9.46
C PHE A 131 1.58 10.98 -10.47
N ASN A 132 1.87 12.27 -10.35
CA ASN A 132 2.89 12.96 -11.14
C ASN A 132 4.02 13.43 -10.24
N LYS A 133 5.12 12.67 -10.24
CA LYS A 133 6.30 12.95 -9.41
C LYS A 133 6.90 14.35 -9.62
N TYR A 134 6.83 14.90 -10.84
CA TYR A 134 7.41 16.21 -11.14
C TYR A 134 6.54 17.35 -10.63
N LYS A 135 5.22 17.12 -10.50
CA LYS A 135 4.31 18.02 -9.80
C LYS A 135 4.51 17.96 -8.28
N PHE A 136 4.78 16.77 -7.74
CA PHE A 136 4.88 16.56 -6.29
C PHE A 136 6.24 16.92 -5.69
N TYR A 137 7.34 16.67 -6.41
CA TYR A 137 8.72 16.95 -5.97
C TYR A 137 9.45 17.91 -6.94
N PRO A 138 9.01 19.18 -7.05
CA PRO A 138 9.68 20.13 -7.92
C PRO A 138 11.12 20.37 -7.46
N GLY A 139 12.06 20.34 -8.40
CA GLY A 139 13.48 20.66 -8.15
C GLY A 139 14.33 19.54 -7.54
N ARG A 140 13.77 18.35 -7.26
CA ARG A 140 14.56 17.16 -6.88
C ARG A 140 14.79 16.26 -8.08
N THR A 141 16.01 16.23 -8.60
CA THR A 141 16.49 15.16 -9.48
C THR A 141 16.82 13.95 -8.61
N VAL A 142 16.13 12.83 -8.85
CA VAL A 142 16.45 11.52 -8.27
C VAL A 142 17.66 10.90 -8.95
#